data_AF-A0A1Q5PXA1-F1
#
_entry.id   AF-A0A1Q5PXA1-F1
#
_cell.length_a   1.000
_cell.length_b   1.000
_cell.length_c   1.000
_cell.angle_alpha   90.00
_cell.angle_beta   90.00
_cell.angle_gamma   90.00
#
_symmetry.space_group_name_H-M   'P 1'
#
loop_
_entity.id
_entity.type
_entity.pdbx_description
1 polymer ?
#
loop_
_entity_poly.entity_id
_entity_poly.type
_entity_poly.pdbx_seq_one_letter_code
_entity_poly.pdbx_strand_id
1 'polypeptide(L)' 'MARLSDVASDERTARVALSLLVEPNDPVTGCIFSRLGAVETLWLAERDGAVVGLSSVDA' A
#
# COMPACT_ATOMS: atom_id res chain seq x y z
N MET A 1 -13.49 -1.38 12.28
CA MET A 1 -12.02 -1.56 12.38
C MET A 1 -11.39 -0.29 11.86
N ALA A 2 -10.49 0.31 12.64
CA ALA A 2 -9.73 1.47 12.19
C ALA A 2 -8.82 1.07 11.04
N ARG A 3 -8.76 1.88 9.97
CA ARG A 3 -7.82 1.67 8.88
C ARG A 3 -6.48 2.31 9.24
N LEU A 4 -5.38 1.64 8.94
CA LEU A 4 -4.02 2.16 9.11
C LEU A 4 -3.83 3.43 8.26
N SER A 5 -4.50 3.52 7.11
CA SER A 5 -4.57 4.74 6.28
C SER A 5 -5.26 5.93 6.96
N ASP A 6 -6.24 5.73 7.84
CA ASP A 6 -6.83 6.83 8.62
C ASP A 6 -5.82 7.42 9.62
N VAL A 7 -4.97 6.57 10.19
CA VAL A 7 -3.93 6.98 11.17
C VAL A 7 -2.69 7.53 10.47
N ALA A 8 -2.34 6.98 9.30
CA ALA A 8 -1.21 7.36 8.49
C ALA A 8 -1.58 8.41 7.43
N SER A 9 -2.20 9.50 7.89
CA SER A 9 -2.62 10.62 7.01
C SER A 9 -1.45 11.42 6.43
N ASP A 10 -0.22 11.18 6.89
CA ASP A 10 0.98 11.86 6.41
C ASP A 10 2.03 10.88 5.83
N GLU A 11 2.86 11.42 4.94
CA GLU A 11 3.85 10.69 4.16
C GLU A 11 4.94 9.99 5.01
N ARG A 12 5.22 10.51 6.20
CA ARG A 12 6.21 9.91 7.11
C ARG A 12 5.60 8.73 7.83
N THR A 13 4.40 8.89 8.38
CA THR A 13 3.69 7.83 9.09
C THR A 13 3.32 6.70 8.15
N ALA A 14 2.89 7.00 6.92
CA ALA A 14 2.61 5.99 5.91
C ALA A 14 3.86 5.19 5.50
N ARG A 15 5.03 5.82 5.42
CA ARG A 15 6.30 5.09 5.19
C ARG A 15 6.65 4.12 6.32
N VAL A 16 6.45 4.54 7.57
CA VAL A 16 6.68 3.67 8.73
C VAL A 16 5.71 2.50 8.69
N ALA A 17 4.43 2.74 8.43
CA ALA A 17 3.42 1.69 8.29
C ALA A 17 3.77 0.70 7.16
N LEU A 18 4.14 1.19 5.97
CA LEU A 18 4.55 0.35 4.85
C LEU A 18 5.80 -0.50 5.17
N SER A 19 6.74 0.01 5.97
CA SER A 19 7.94 -0.76 6.37
C SER A 19 7.62 -2.00 7.21
N LEU A 20 6.43 -2.05 7.81
CA LEU A 20 5.95 -3.21 8.56
C LEU A 20 5.17 -4.20 7.68
N LEU A 21 4.74 -3.77 6.49
CA LEU A 21 3.86 -4.53 5.60
C LEU A 21 4.56 -5.06 4.34
N VAL A 22 5.65 -4.40 3.94
CA VAL A 22 6.32 -4.62 2.65
C VAL A 22 7.79 -4.95 2.88
N GLU A 23 8.30 -5.90 2.11
CA GLU A 23 9.73 -6.21 2.09
C GLU A 23 10.55 -4.97 1.66
N PRO A 24 11.59 -4.58 2.43
CA PRO A 24 12.47 -3.49 2.04
C PRO A 24 13.10 -3.71 0.67
N ASN A 25 13.07 -2.67 -0.17
CA ASN A 25 13.57 -2.66 -1.55
C ASN A 25 12.82 -3.59 -2.52
N ASP A 26 11.58 -4.01 -2.20
CA ASP A 26 10.72 -4.65 -3.20
C ASP A 26 10.54 -3.70 -4.41
N PRO A 27 11.00 -4.09 -5.61
CA PRO A 27 11.03 -3.18 -6.76
C PRO A 27 9.63 -2.81 -7.26
N VAL A 28 8.65 -3.71 -7.08
CA VAL A 28 7.26 -3.48 -7.49
C VAL A 28 6.62 -2.43 -6.59
N THR A 29 6.72 -2.61 -5.27
CA THR A 29 6.17 -1.65 -4.31
C THR A 29 6.93 -0.34 -4.36
N GLY A 30 8.24 -0.36 -4.57
CA GLY A 30 9.05 0.85 -4.78
C GLY A 30 8.60 1.66 -6.01
N CYS A 31 8.20 0.99 -7.09
CA CYS A 31 7.64 1.64 -8.28
C CYS A 31 6.29 2.31 -7.97
N ILE A 32 5.37 1.60 -7.30
CA ILE A 32 4.07 2.13 -6.89
C ILE A 32 4.25 3.33 -5.96
N PHE A 33 5.13 3.19 -4.96
CA PHE A 33 5.49 4.23 -4.01
C PHE A 33 6.02 5.48 -4.71
N SER A 34 6.90 5.33 -5.70
CA SER A 34 7.45 6.47 -6.46
C SER A 34 6.39 7.23 -7.28
N ARG A 35 5.32 6.55 -7.67
CA ARG A 35 4.27 7.10 -8.54
C ARG A 35 3.10 7.71 -7.78
N LEU A 36 2.75 7.13 -6.64
CA LEU A 36 1.55 7.47 -5.88
C LEU A 36 1.85 8.11 -4.52
N GLY A 37 3.06 7.95 -4.00
CA GLY A 37 3.40 8.32 -2.63
C GLY A 37 2.98 7.25 -1.62
N ALA A 38 3.42 7.44 -0.38
CA ALA A 38 3.29 6.51 0.73
C ALA A 38 1.83 6.33 1.17
N VAL A 39 1.10 7.43 1.31
CA VAL A 39 -0.29 7.39 1.82
C VAL A 39 -1.19 6.62 0.87
N GLU A 40 -1.10 6.91 -0.43
CA GLU A 40 -1.92 6.25 -1.45
C GLU A 40 -1.51 4.77 -1.64
N THR A 41 -0.20 4.48 -1.58
CA THR A 41 0.30 3.10 -1.61
C THR A 41 -0.19 2.30 -0.41
N LEU A 42 -0.20 2.89 0.78
CA LEU A 42 -0.74 2.26 1.98
C LEU A 42 -2.25 2.04 1.88
N TRP A 43 -2.99 3.02 1.36
CA TRP A 43 -4.42 2.89 1.14
C TRP A 43 -4.74 1.74 0.16
N LEU A 44 -3.94 1.59 -0.90
CA LEU A 44 -4.05 0.46 -1.83
C LEU A 44 -3.75 -0.89 -1.15
N ALA A 45 -2.73 -0.96 -0.30
CA ALA A 45 -2.38 -2.18 0.42
C ALA A 45 -3.48 -2.63 1.41
N GLU A 46 -4.20 -1.69 2.01
CA GLU A 46 -5.34 -1.99 2.89
C GLU A 46 -6.64 -2.29 2.14
N ARG A 47 -6.71 -1.92 0.85
CA ARG A 47 -7.95 -2.03 0.10
C ARG A 47 -8.16 -3.47 -0.36
N ASP A 48 -9.04 -4.16 0.35
CA ASP A 48 -9.53 -5.49 0.00
C ASP A 48 -10.57 -5.41 -1.14
N GLY A 49 -10.11 -5.05 -2.34
CA GLY A 49 -10.96 -4.83 -3.50
C GLY A 49 -10.32 -5.32 -4.78
N ALA A 50 -11.14 -5.81 -5.70
CA ALA A 50 -10.68 -6.27 -7.01
C ALA A 50 -9.87 -5.17 -7.73
N VAL A 51 -8.63 -5.49 -8.08
CA VAL A 51 -7.79 -4.61 -8.89
C VAL A 51 -8.28 -4.71 -10.33
N VAL A 52 -8.88 -3.64 -10.85
CA VAL A 52 -9.39 -3.60 -12.23
C VAL A 52 -8.25 -3.92 -13.20
N GLY A 53 -8.44 -4.96 -14.03
CA GLY A 53 -7.45 -5.45 -14.97
C GLY A 53 -6.61 -6.63 -14.49
N LEU A 54 -6.77 -7.05 -13.23
CA LEU A 54 -6.20 -8.29 -12.70
C LEU A 54 -7.33 -9.26 -12.35
N SER A 55 -7.29 -10.47 -12.90
CA SER A 55 -8.17 -11.57 -12.51
C SER A 55 -7.77 -12.11 -11.14
N SER A 56 -8.76 -12.44 -10.31
CA SER A 56 -8.53 -13.26 -9.11
C SER A 56 -7.75 -14.51 -9.53
N VAL A 57 -6.61 -14.74 -8.89
CA VAL A 57 -5.92 -16.04 -8.99
C VAL A 57 -6.63 -16.98 -8.02
N ASP A 58 -7.83 -17.40 -8.40
CA ASP A 58 -8.51 -18.51 -7.72
C ASP A 58 -7.73 -19.81 -8.02
N ALA A 59 -7.35 -20.51 -6.95
CA ALA A 59 -6.82 -21.87 -6.94
C ALA A 59 -7.85 -22.78 -6.27
#